data_AF-A0A7K8YGV5-F1
#
_entry.id   AF-A0A7K8YGV5-F1
#
_cell.length_a   1.000
_cell.length_b   1.000
_cell.length_c   1.000
_cell.angle_alpha   90.00
_cell.angle_beta   90.00
_cell.angle_gamma   90.00
#
_symmetry.space_group_name_H-M   'P 1'
#
loop_
_entity.id
_entity.type
_entity.pdbx_description
1 polymer ?
#
loop_
_entity_poly.entity_id
_entity_poly.type
_entity_poly.pdbx_seq_one_letter_code
_entity_poly.pdbx_strand_id
1 'polypeptide(L)'
;VDSEDLPLNISREMLQQSKILKVIRKNLVKKCLELFTELAEDKENYKKFYEQFSKNIKLGIHEDSQNRKKLSELLRYYTSASGDEMVSLKDYCTRMKENQKHVYYITGETKDQVANSAFVERLRKHGLEVIYMIEPIDEYCVQQLKEFEGKTLVSVTKEGLELPEDEEEKKKQEEKKAKFENLCKIMKDILEKKVEKVVVSNRLVTSPCCIVTSTYGWTANMERIMKAQALRDNSTMGYMAAKKHLEINPDHSIIETLRQKAEADKNDKSVKDLVILLYETALLSSGFSLEDPQTHANRIYRMIKLGL
;
A
#
# COMPACT_ATOMS: atom_id res chain seq x y z
N VAL A 1 -17.39 -27.95 24.53
CA VAL A 1 -16.73 -27.44 25.75
C VAL A 1 -17.59 -27.88 26.90
N ASP A 2 -17.10 -28.83 27.69
CA ASP A 2 -17.77 -29.29 28.90
C ASP A 2 -17.14 -28.58 30.11
N SER A 3 -17.95 -28.15 31.08
CA SER A 3 -17.50 -27.27 32.17
C SER A 3 -18.32 -27.48 33.43
N GLU A 4 -17.66 -27.94 34.50
CA GLU A 4 -18.29 -28.18 35.82
C GLU A 4 -18.65 -26.89 36.56
N ASP A 5 -17.97 -25.78 36.25
CA ASP A 5 -18.16 -24.48 36.92
C ASP A 5 -19.33 -23.65 36.35
N LEU A 6 -20.05 -24.14 35.34
CA LEU A 6 -21.17 -23.41 34.78
C LEU A 6 -22.44 -23.62 35.64
N PRO A 7 -23.13 -22.53 36.02
CA PRO A 7 -24.40 -22.66 36.74
C PRO A 7 -25.43 -23.37 35.85
N LEU A 8 -25.89 -24.55 36.29
CA LEU A 8 -26.80 -25.40 35.50
C LEU A 8 -28.26 -24.90 35.50
N ASN A 9 -28.64 -24.12 36.52
CA ASN A 9 -30.01 -23.65 36.74
C ASN A 9 -30.19 -22.16 36.43
N ILE A 10 -29.68 -21.69 35.28
CA ILE A 10 -29.87 -20.30 34.84
C ILE A 10 -30.40 -20.22 33.40
N SER A 11 -31.05 -19.11 33.07
CA SER A 11 -31.53 -18.88 31.71
C SER A 11 -30.36 -18.74 30.72
N ARG A 12 -30.62 -19.03 29.44
CA ARG A 12 -29.62 -18.89 28.37
C ARG A 12 -29.09 -17.45 28.27
N GLU A 13 -29.93 -16.46 28.51
CA GLU A 13 -29.55 -15.05 28.53
C GLU A 13 -28.58 -14.72 29.66
N MET A 14 -28.88 -15.19 30.89
CA MET A 14 -27.98 -14.98 32.03
C MET A 14 -26.65 -15.72 31.85
N LEU A 15 -26.68 -16.90 31.23
CA LEU A 15 -25.48 -17.70 30.95
C LEU A 15 -24.56 -16.98 29.95
N GLN A 16 -25.12 -16.41 28.87
CA GLN A 16 -24.35 -15.68 27.85
C GLN A 16 -23.60 -14.46 28.39
N GLN A 17 -24.11 -13.83 29.45
CA GLN A 17 -23.48 -12.68 30.11
C GLN A 17 -22.48 -13.08 31.21
N SER A 18 -22.30 -14.38 31.46
CA SER A 18 -21.44 -14.88 32.54
C SER A 18 -19.96 -14.51 32.32
N LYS A 19 -19.31 -14.08 33.41
CA LYS A 19 -17.86 -13.86 33.45
C LYS A 19 -17.08 -15.16 33.16
N ILE A 20 -17.64 -16.31 33.52
CA ILE A 20 -17.01 -17.64 33.32
C ILE A 20 -16.85 -17.92 31.82
N LEU A 21 -17.88 -17.63 31.00
CA LEU A 21 -17.78 -17.80 29.54
C LEU A 21 -16.68 -16.94 28.91
N LYS A 22 -16.41 -15.74 29.44
CA LYS A 22 -15.31 -14.89 28.97
C LYS A 22 -13.95 -15.53 29.24
N VAL A 23 -13.78 -16.17 30.40
CA VAL A 23 -12.55 -16.90 30.77
C VAL A 23 -12.38 -18.13 29.90
N ILE A 24 -13.43 -18.93 29.74
CA ILE A 24 -13.45 -20.09 28.83
C ILE A 24 -13.03 -19.67 27.43
N ARG A 25 -13.66 -18.62 26.86
CA ARG A 25 -13.31 -18.09 25.55
C ARG A 25 -11.83 -17.73 25.44
N LYS A 26 -11.28 -17.02 26.44
CA LYS A 26 -9.86 -16.64 26.44
C LYS A 26 -8.94 -17.87 26.42
N ASN A 27 -9.26 -18.89 27.19
CA ASN A 27 -8.47 -20.14 27.24
C ASN A 27 -8.56 -20.93 25.94
N LEU A 28 -9.74 -21.02 25.33
CA LEU A 28 -9.92 -21.67 24.03
C LEU A 28 -9.14 -20.96 22.94
N VAL A 29 -9.23 -19.62 22.86
CA VAL A 29 -8.45 -18.84 21.88
C VAL A 29 -6.95 -19.09 22.07
N LYS A 30 -6.46 -19.08 23.31
CA LYS A 30 -5.06 -19.39 23.61
C LYS A 30 -4.65 -20.77 23.10
N LYS A 31 -5.47 -21.80 23.34
CA LYS A 31 -5.21 -23.18 22.90
C LYS A 31 -5.30 -23.35 21.39
N CYS A 32 -6.23 -22.66 20.72
CA CYS A 32 -6.28 -22.64 19.26
C CYS A 32 -5.04 -21.99 18.65
N LEU A 33 -4.54 -20.89 19.23
CA LEU A 33 -3.32 -20.25 18.76
C LEU A 33 -2.09 -21.14 18.94
N GLU A 34 -1.99 -21.85 20.08
CA GLU A 34 -0.95 -22.87 20.29
C GLU A 34 -1.01 -23.95 19.20
N LEU A 35 -2.21 -24.48 18.91
CA LEU A 35 -2.42 -25.44 17.83
C LEU A 35 -2.04 -24.88 16.44
N PHE A 36 -2.36 -23.62 16.14
CA PHE A 36 -2.00 -23.01 14.86
C PHE A 36 -0.49 -22.79 14.73
N THR A 37 0.19 -22.49 15.83
CA THR A 37 1.66 -22.39 15.87
C THR A 37 2.30 -23.75 15.63
N GLU A 38 1.83 -24.81 16.29
CA GLU A 38 2.30 -26.19 16.05
C GLU A 38 2.03 -26.61 14.61
N LEU A 39 0.84 -26.31 14.08
CA LEU A 39 0.49 -26.59 12.69
C LEU A 39 1.41 -25.86 11.70
N ALA A 40 1.90 -24.67 12.05
CA ALA A 40 2.81 -23.89 11.22
C ALA A 40 4.21 -24.54 11.06
N GLU A 41 4.57 -25.50 11.92
CA GLU A 41 5.80 -26.30 11.79
C GLU A 41 5.68 -27.31 10.64
N ASP A 42 4.47 -27.81 10.37
CA ASP A 42 4.15 -28.63 9.20
C ASP A 42 3.75 -27.73 8.02
N LYS A 43 4.75 -27.39 7.19
CA LYS A 43 4.56 -26.47 6.05
C LYS A 43 3.45 -26.92 5.08
N GLU A 44 3.30 -28.21 4.83
CA GLU A 44 2.33 -28.69 3.84
C GLU A 44 0.91 -28.55 4.36
N ASN A 45 0.67 -28.98 5.60
CA ASN A 45 -0.65 -28.85 6.21
C ASN A 45 -0.98 -27.39 6.57
N TYR A 46 0.02 -26.60 6.97
CA TYR A 46 -0.16 -25.18 7.20
C TYR A 46 -0.56 -24.43 5.94
N LYS A 47 0.02 -24.77 4.78
CA LYS A 47 -0.37 -24.17 3.50
C LYS A 47 -1.85 -24.39 3.22
N LYS A 48 -2.36 -25.62 3.40
CA LYS A 48 -3.79 -25.96 3.25
C LYS A 48 -4.65 -25.19 4.25
N PHE A 49 -4.24 -25.13 5.52
CA PHE A 49 -4.93 -24.37 6.55
C PHE A 49 -4.98 -22.87 6.22
N TYR A 50 -3.87 -22.29 5.81
CA TYR A 50 -3.77 -20.87 5.49
C TYR A 50 -4.62 -20.52 4.27
N GLU A 51 -4.61 -21.34 3.23
CA GLU A 51 -5.45 -21.16 2.04
C GLU A 51 -6.95 -21.07 2.40
N GLN A 52 -7.40 -21.89 3.35
CA GLN A 52 -8.81 -21.93 3.76
C GLN A 52 -9.16 -20.86 4.80
N PHE A 53 -8.24 -20.50 5.71
CA PHE A 53 -8.55 -19.73 6.91
C PHE A 53 -7.73 -18.44 7.08
N SER A 54 -6.92 -18.02 6.09
CA SER A 54 -6.13 -16.79 6.14
C SER A 54 -6.97 -15.56 6.46
N LYS A 55 -8.17 -15.46 5.89
CA LYS A 55 -9.11 -14.35 6.13
C LYS A 55 -9.52 -14.26 7.61
N ASN A 56 -9.69 -15.40 8.29
CA ASN A 56 -9.99 -15.43 9.72
C ASN A 56 -8.80 -14.95 10.56
N ILE A 57 -7.58 -15.33 10.18
CA ILE A 57 -6.35 -14.85 10.84
C ILE A 57 -6.21 -13.33 10.67
N LYS A 58 -6.39 -12.83 9.45
CA LYS A 58 -6.33 -11.41 9.10
C LYS A 58 -7.42 -10.60 9.79
N LEU A 59 -8.64 -11.14 9.91
CA LEU A 59 -9.70 -10.55 10.72
C LEU A 59 -9.32 -10.53 12.21
N GLY A 60 -8.69 -11.61 12.70
CA GLY A 60 -8.16 -11.66 14.06
C GLY A 60 -7.13 -10.57 14.34
N ILE A 61 -6.26 -10.23 13.37
CA ILE A 61 -5.35 -9.08 13.49
C ILE A 61 -6.13 -7.78 13.65
N HIS A 62 -7.22 -7.62 12.92
CA HIS A 62 -8.06 -6.44 13.01
C HIS A 62 -8.74 -6.32 14.38
N GLU A 63 -9.41 -7.39 14.82
CA GLU A 63 -10.31 -7.42 15.98
C GLU A 63 -9.61 -7.68 17.32
N ASP A 64 -8.68 -8.64 17.39
CA ASP A 64 -8.11 -9.14 18.64
C ASP A 64 -6.78 -8.46 18.98
N SER A 65 -6.87 -7.32 19.64
CA SER A 65 -5.70 -6.56 20.08
C SER A 65 -4.80 -7.30 21.07
N GLN A 66 -5.33 -8.26 21.83
CA GLN A 66 -4.55 -9.01 22.83
C GLN A 66 -3.68 -10.08 22.18
N ASN A 67 -4.21 -10.75 21.14
CA ASN A 67 -3.52 -11.84 20.46
C ASN A 67 -2.86 -11.44 19.13
N ARG A 68 -2.99 -10.17 18.71
CA ARG A 68 -2.44 -9.64 17.46
C ARG A 68 -1.00 -10.03 17.18
N LYS A 69 -0.12 -9.97 18.20
CA LYS A 69 1.29 -10.35 18.07
C LYS A 69 1.47 -11.82 17.68
N LYS A 70 0.71 -12.74 18.30
CA LYS A 70 0.78 -14.16 17.96
C LYS A 70 0.17 -14.44 16.59
N LEU A 71 -0.92 -13.76 16.26
CA LEU A 71 -1.57 -13.87 14.96
C LEU A 71 -0.67 -13.37 13.82
N SER A 72 0.20 -12.38 14.05
CA SER A 72 1.06 -11.86 12.99
C SER A 72 2.15 -12.84 12.57
N GLU A 73 2.61 -13.71 13.49
CA GLU A 73 3.53 -14.81 13.21
C GLU A 73 2.92 -15.88 12.27
N LEU A 74 1.59 -15.95 12.22
CA LEU A 74 0.84 -16.87 11.36
C LEU A 74 0.60 -16.31 9.95
N LEU A 75 0.84 -15.02 9.71
CA LEU A 75 0.61 -14.43 8.38
C LEU A 75 1.60 -14.98 7.35
N ARG A 76 1.11 -15.15 6.11
CA ARG A 76 1.90 -15.56 4.95
C ARG A 76 1.53 -14.65 3.78
N TYR A 77 2.55 -14.18 3.06
CA TYR A 77 2.37 -13.29 1.92
C TYR A 77 3.32 -13.66 0.79
N TYR A 78 2.92 -13.37 -0.45
CA TYR A 78 3.89 -13.30 -1.55
C TYR A 78 4.80 -12.09 -1.34
N THR A 79 6.02 -12.17 -1.84
CA THR A 79 6.95 -11.05 -1.85
C THR A 79 7.65 -10.94 -3.19
N SER A 80 8.38 -9.84 -3.40
CA SER A 80 9.22 -9.66 -4.58
C SER A 80 10.33 -10.71 -4.73
N ALA A 81 10.64 -11.47 -3.68
CA ALA A 81 11.70 -12.48 -3.67
C ALA A 81 11.19 -13.92 -3.51
N SER A 82 9.90 -14.13 -3.23
CA SER A 82 9.37 -15.45 -2.85
C SER A 82 8.89 -16.32 -4.01
N GLY A 83 8.91 -15.80 -5.25
CA GLY A 83 8.36 -16.52 -6.40
C GLY A 83 6.87 -16.81 -6.18
N ASP A 84 6.46 -18.07 -6.37
CA ASP A 84 5.07 -18.53 -6.20
C ASP A 84 4.76 -19.14 -4.84
N GLU A 85 5.66 -18.97 -3.86
CA GLU A 85 5.42 -19.37 -2.49
C GLU A 85 5.14 -18.16 -1.60
N MET A 86 4.23 -18.33 -0.65
CA MET A 86 4.03 -17.33 0.41
C MET A 86 5.01 -17.59 1.54
N VAL A 87 5.57 -16.53 2.10
CA VAL A 87 6.57 -16.56 3.19
C VAL A 87 6.03 -15.81 4.40
N SER A 88 6.58 -16.12 5.58
CA SER A 88 6.20 -15.42 6.82
C SER A 88 6.85 -14.04 6.92
N LEU A 89 6.31 -13.19 7.79
CA LEU A 89 6.96 -11.92 8.16
C LEU A 89 8.34 -12.14 8.81
N LYS A 90 8.49 -13.24 9.54
CA LYS A 90 9.78 -13.65 10.13
C LYS A 90 10.80 -13.97 9.05
N ASP A 91 10.42 -14.75 8.04
CA ASP A 91 11.28 -15.07 6.89
C ASP A 91 11.71 -13.80 6.16
N TYR A 92 10.79 -12.85 5.94
CA TYR A 92 11.13 -11.53 5.41
C TYR A 92 12.18 -10.83 6.28
N CYS A 93 11.97 -10.78 7.60
CA CYS A 93 12.89 -10.14 8.54
C CYS A 93 14.30 -10.74 8.49
N THR A 94 14.43 -12.06 8.29
CA THR A 94 15.75 -12.71 8.12
C THR A 94 16.51 -12.29 6.85
N ARG A 95 15.80 -11.77 5.84
CA ARG A 95 16.37 -11.33 4.56
C ARG A 95 16.52 -9.81 4.45
N MET A 96 16.15 -9.07 5.49
CA MET A 96 16.31 -7.62 5.53
C MET A 96 17.79 -7.24 5.42
N LYS A 97 18.08 -6.16 4.70
CA LYS A 97 19.44 -5.59 4.63
C LYS A 97 19.83 -4.98 5.97
N GLU A 98 21.14 -4.91 6.26
CA GLU A 98 21.65 -4.39 7.53
C GLU A 98 21.18 -2.95 7.85
N ASN A 99 21.08 -2.11 6.81
CA ASN A 99 20.62 -0.71 6.91
C ASN A 99 19.11 -0.55 6.71
N GLN A 100 18.35 -1.64 6.55
CA GLN A 100 16.91 -1.61 6.35
C GLN A 100 16.17 -1.49 7.70
N LYS A 101 15.44 -0.39 7.87
CA LYS A 101 14.68 -0.11 9.11
C LYS A 101 13.24 -0.60 9.05
N HIS A 102 12.67 -0.70 7.84
CA HIS A 102 11.25 -0.90 7.62
C HIS A 102 10.97 -2.18 6.86
N VAL A 103 9.81 -2.78 7.14
CA VAL A 103 9.22 -3.83 6.31
C VAL A 103 8.38 -3.14 5.23
N TYR A 104 8.81 -3.27 3.97
CA TYR A 104 8.12 -2.63 2.86
C TYR A 104 6.98 -3.50 2.35
N TYR A 105 5.82 -2.90 2.12
CA TYR A 105 4.67 -3.59 1.54
C TYR A 105 3.95 -2.74 0.50
N ILE A 106 3.21 -3.40 -0.38
CA ILE A 106 2.27 -2.80 -1.33
C ILE A 106 0.96 -3.57 -1.29
N THR A 107 -0.15 -2.84 -1.34
CA THR A 107 -1.49 -3.38 -1.43
C THR A 107 -2.06 -3.23 -2.84
N GLY A 108 -2.86 -4.19 -3.32
CA GLY A 108 -3.49 -4.15 -4.63
C GLY A 108 -4.46 -5.30 -4.86
N GLU A 109 -4.91 -5.51 -6.11
CA GLU A 109 -5.90 -6.56 -6.45
C GLU A 109 -5.26 -7.90 -6.76
N THR A 110 -4.12 -7.85 -7.44
CA THR A 110 -3.46 -9.05 -7.95
C THR A 110 -1.96 -8.95 -7.74
N LYS A 111 -1.31 -10.11 -7.65
CA LYS A 111 0.14 -10.23 -7.56
C LYS A 111 0.82 -9.52 -8.73
N ASP A 112 0.34 -9.71 -9.95
CA ASP A 112 0.91 -9.11 -11.15
C ASP A 112 0.79 -7.57 -11.17
N GLN A 113 -0.34 -7.03 -10.72
CA GLN A 113 -0.54 -5.58 -10.65
C GLN A 113 0.48 -4.95 -9.69
N VAL A 114 0.61 -5.47 -8.48
CA VAL A 114 1.53 -4.91 -7.49
C VAL A 114 2.99 -5.20 -7.83
N ALA A 115 3.26 -6.34 -8.49
CA ALA A 115 4.57 -6.66 -8.99
C ALA A 115 4.99 -5.71 -10.13
N ASN A 116 4.10 -5.28 -11.01
CA ASN A 116 4.43 -4.37 -12.10
C ASN A 116 4.26 -2.89 -11.75
N SER A 117 4.04 -2.59 -10.47
CA SER A 117 3.82 -1.21 -10.01
C SER A 117 5.09 -0.38 -10.04
N ALA A 118 4.95 0.89 -10.45
CA ALA A 118 6.02 1.89 -10.39
C ALA A 118 6.61 2.05 -8.97
N PHE A 119 5.80 1.82 -7.92
CA PHE A 119 6.21 1.98 -6.53
C PHE A 119 7.26 0.96 -6.06
N VAL A 120 7.40 -0.17 -6.75
CA VAL A 120 8.35 -1.23 -6.36
C VAL A 120 9.63 -1.23 -7.20
N GLU A 121 9.71 -0.39 -8.24
CA GLU A 121 10.83 -0.35 -9.18
C GLU A 121 12.17 -0.13 -8.48
N ARG A 122 12.30 0.94 -7.70
CA ARG A 122 13.59 1.25 -7.06
C ARG A 122 13.92 0.31 -5.90
N LEU A 123 12.92 -0.16 -5.16
CA LEU A 123 13.13 -1.14 -4.09
C LEU A 123 13.76 -2.41 -4.67
N ARG A 124 13.20 -2.93 -5.76
CA ARG A 124 13.77 -4.09 -6.47
C ARG A 124 15.17 -3.82 -7.00
N LYS A 125 15.41 -2.64 -7.58
CA LYS A 125 16.74 -2.24 -8.07
C LYS A 125 17.80 -2.27 -6.94
N HIS A 126 17.42 -1.96 -5.70
CA HIS A 126 18.29 -2.00 -4.52
C HIS A 126 18.25 -3.35 -3.78
N GLY A 127 17.58 -4.36 -4.34
CA GLY A 127 17.44 -5.68 -3.72
C GLY A 127 16.67 -5.65 -2.39
N LEU A 128 15.78 -4.66 -2.20
CA LEU A 128 14.88 -4.56 -1.06
C LEU A 128 13.62 -5.37 -1.36
N GLU A 129 13.29 -6.29 -0.45
CA GLU A 129 12.12 -7.15 -0.57
C GLU A 129 10.84 -6.35 -0.28
N VAL A 130 9.77 -6.58 -1.05
CA VAL A 130 8.46 -5.94 -0.85
C VAL A 130 7.39 -7.01 -0.68
N ILE A 131 6.58 -6.90 0.37
CA ILE A 131 5.43 -7.77 0.63
C ILE A 131 4.26 -7.38 -0.27
N TYR A 132 3.63 -8.38 -0.89
CA TYR A 132 2.47 -8.23 -1.75
C TYR A 132 1.19 -8.63 -1.01
N MET A 133 0.38 -7.62 -0.71
CA MET A 133 -0.91 -7.75 -0.03
C MET A 133 -2.03 -7.60 -1.06
N ILE A 134 -2.60 -8.73 -1.46
CA ILE A 134 -3.47 -8.81 -2.65
C ILE A 134 -4.93 -9.15 -2.31
N GLU A 135 -5.27 -9.25 -1.02
CA GLU A 135 -6.65 -9.45 -0.59
C GLU A 135 -7.23 -8.14 0.00
N PRO A 136 -8.52 -7.83 -0.23
CA PRO A 136 -9.13 -6.61 0.32
C PRO A 136 -9.01 -6.49 1.85
N ILE A 137 -9.04 -7.61 2.58
CA ILE A 137 -8.89 -7.63 4.04
C ILE A 137 -7.48 -7.21 4.49
N ASP A 138 -6.47 -7.26 3.62
CA ASP A 138 -5.10 -6.89 3.96
C ASP A 138 -4.98 -5.41 4.33
N GLU A 139 -5.78 -4.53 3.71
CA GLU A 139 -5.81 -3.11 4.06
C GLU A 139 -6.22 -2.88 5.53
N TYR A 140 -7.19 -3.65 6.02
CA TYR A 140 -7.64 -3.60 7.42
C TYR A 140 -6.66 -4.29 8.37
N CYS A 141 -6.00 -5.35 7.91
CA CYS A 141 -4.99 -6.09 8.65
C CYS A 141 -3.76 -5.20 8.89
N VAL A 142 -3.19 -4.62 7.82
CA VAL A 142 -1.96 -3.83 7.90
C VAL A 142 -2.16 -2.50 8.63
N GLN A 143 -3.38 -1.96 8.64
CA GLN A 143 -3.72 -0.79 9.46
C GLN A 143 -3.51 -1.03 10.96
N GLN A 144 -3.75 -2.27 11.44
CA GLN A 144 -3.52 -2.64 12.84
C GLN A 144 -2.12 -3.22 13.08
N LEU A 145 -1.49 -3.79 12.05
CA LEU A 145 -0.14 -4.34 12.10
C LEU A 145 0.91 -3.24 11.90
N LYS A 146 1.07 -2.37 12.91
CA LYS A 146 2.00 -1.23 12.84
C LYS A 146 3.48 -1.64 12.84
N GLU A 147 3.80 -2.71 13.56
CA GLU A 147 5.17 -3.22 13.71
C GLU A 147 5.20 -4.74 13.78
N PHE A 148 6.33 -5.32 13.39
CA PHE A 148 6.67 -6.72 13.55
C PHE A 148 8.14 -6.84 13.95
N GLU A 149 8.44 -7.54 15.05
CA GLU A 149 9.80 -7.67 15.61
C GLU A 149 10.56 -6.32 15.77
N GLY A 150 9.83 -5.27 16.18
CA GLY A 150 10.38 -3.92 16.35
C GLY A 150 10.65 -3.16 15.04
N LYS A 151 10.29 -3.73 13.89
CA LYS A 151 10.36 -3.09 12.57
C LYS A 151 8.98 -2.55 12.19
N THR A 152 8.91 -1.28 11.82
CA THR A 152 7.65 -0.70 11.35
C THR A 152 7.34 -1.12 9.92
N LEU A 153 6.06 -1.31 9.63
CA LEU A 153 5.59 -1.62 8.27
C LEU A 153 5.32 -0.31 7.51
N VAL A 154 5.85 -0.18 6.30
CA VAL A 154 5.73 1.01 5.47
C VAL A 154 5.16 0.65 4.10
N SER A 155 4.07 1.33 3.73
CA SER A 155 3.52 1.23 2.38
C SER A 155 4.40 1.99 1.39
N VAL A 156 4.80 1.33 0.31
CA VAL A 156 5.53 1.96 -0.80
C VAL A 156 4.66 2.89 -1.66
N THR A 157 3.35 2.96 -1.41
CA THR A 157 2.41 3.83 -2.14
C THR A 157 2.13 5.16 -1.42
N LYS A 158 2.62 5.32 -0.18
CA LYS A 158 2.47 6.53 0.62
C LYS A 158 3.66 7.47 0.48
N GLU A 159 3.45 8.76 0.75
CA GLU A 159 4.53 9.74 0.83
C GLU A 159 5.54 9.38 1.93
N GLY A 160 6.75 9.95 1.86
CA GLY A 160 7.78 9.75 2.89
C GLY A 160 8.42 8.37 2.87
N LEU A 161 8.47 7.70 1.71
CA LEU A 161 9.18 6.44 1.57
C LEU A 161 10.69 6.67 1.75
N GLU A 162 11.22 6.20 2.87
CA GLU A 162 12.65 6.20 3.14
C GLU A 162 13.29 4.94 2.55
N LEU A 163 14.22 5.15 1.63
CA LEU A 163 15.09 4.11 1.09
C LEU A 163 16.46 4.21 1.76
N PRO A 164 17.19 3.10 1.95
CA PRO A 164 18.57 3.15 2.39
C PRO A 164 19.43 3.79 1.28
N GLU A 165 19.74 5.07 1.44
CA GLU A 165 20.54 5.88 0.53
C GLU A 165 21.88 6.23 1.20
N ASP A 166 22.96 6.22 0.43
CA ASP A 166 24.25 6.75 0.87
C ASP A 166 24.32 8.29 0.75
N GLU A 167 25.38 8.90 1.28
CA GLU A 167 25.54 10.36 1.27
C GLU A 167 25.71 10.93 -0.15
N GLU A 168 26.24 10.15 -1.09
CA GLU A 168 26.40 10.60 -2.48
C GLU A 168 25.06 10.61 -3.21
N GLU A 169 24.23 9.59 -3.02
CA GLU A 169 22.87 9.51 -3.55
C GLU A 169 21.98 10.63 -3.01
N LYS A 170 22.05 10.91 -1.70
CA LYS A 170 21.34 12.04 -1.10
C LYS A 170 21.74 13.36 -1.75
N LYS A 171 23.04 13.59 -1.94
CA LYS A 171 23.54 14.81 -2.58
C LYS A 171 23.03 14.94 -4.02
N LYS A 172 23.12 13.88 -4.82
CA LYS A 172 22.57 13.83 -6.18
C LYS A 172 21.06 14.08 -6.20
N GLN A 173 20.33 13.59 -5.21
CA GLN A 173 18.90 13.80 -5.09
C GLN A 173 18.55 15.26 -4.78
N GLU A 174 19.32 15.94 -3.92
CA GLU A 174 19.15 17.38 -3.67
C GLU A 174 19.46 18.23 -4.91
N GLU A 175 20.52 17.89 -5.66
CA GLU A 175 20.82 18.55 -6.94
C GLU A 175 19.69 18.38 -7.95
N LYS A 176 19.11 17.18 -8.05
CA LYS A 176 17.93 16.90 -8.89
C LYS A 176 16.70 17.68 -8.41
N LYS A 177 16.45 17.76 -7.11
CA LYS A 177 15.35 18.57 -6.56
C LYS A 177 15.48 20.03 -6.97
N ALA A 178 16.67 20.62 -6.83
CA ALA A 178 16.93 22.00 -7.23
C ALA A 178 16.73 22.19 -8.74
N LYS A 179 17.29 21.28 -9.56
CA LYS A 179 17.17 21.33 -11.03
C LYS A 179 15.72 21.29 -11.52
N PHE A 180 14.86 20.52 -10.86
CA PHE A 180 13.46 20.32 -11.28
C PHE A 180 12.45 21.15 -10.47
N GLU A 181 12.89 22.00 -9.54
CA GLU A 181 12.01 22.77 -8.66
C GLU A 181 11.02 23.64 -9.44
N ASN A 182 11.49 24.33 -10.49
CA ASN A 182 10.65 25.18 -11.32
C ASN A 182 9.60 24.36 -12.10
N LEU A 183 9.98 23.20 -12.64
CA LEU A 183 9.04 22.31 -13.31
C LEU A 183 7.95 21.83 -12.34
N CYS A 184 8.32 21.43 -11.12
CA CYS A 184 7.37 21.02 -10.08
C CYS A 184 6.35 22.14 -9.77
N LYS A 185 6.80 23.41 -9.67
CA LYS A 185 5.91 24.56 -9.48
C LYS A 185 4.95 24.74 -10.65
N ILE A 186 5.45 24.71 -11.89
CA ILE A 186 4.63 24.82 -13.11
C ILE A 186 3.59 23.69 -13.18
N MET A 187 3.99 22.45 -12.91
CA MET A 187 3.06 21.31 -12.88
C MET A 187 2.02 21.46 -11.76
N LYS A 188 2.41 21.96 -10.59
CA LYS A 188 1.48 22.23 -9.48
C LYS A 188 0.45 23.30 -9.83
N ASP A 189 0.87 24.33 -10.56
CA ASP A 189 -0.01 25.41 -11.04
C ASP A 189 -0.98 24.90 -12.11
N ILE A 190 -0.51 24.06 -13.04
CA ILE A 190 -1.36 23.44 -14.08
C ILE A 190 -2.40 22.49 -13.48
N LEU A 191 -1.98 21.71 -12.48
CA LEU A 191 -2.84 20.70 -11.86
C LEU A 191 -3.73 21.29 -10.75
N GLU A 192 -3.50 22.54 -10.34
CA GLU A 192 -4.29 23.28 -9.37
C GLU A 192 -4.73 22.42 -8.17
N LYS A 193 -6.02 22.10 -8.06
CA LYS A 193 -6.63 21.35 -6.95
C LYS A 193 -6.55 19.83 -7.12
N LYS A 194 -6.06 19.32 -8.25
CA LYS A 194 -5.96 17.87 -8.52
C LYS A 194 -4.87 17.19 -7.70
N VAL A 195 -3.80 17.92 -7.36
CA VAL A 195 -2.72 17.45 -6.49
C VAL A 195 -2.38 18.49 -5.43
N GLU A 196 -2.01 18.02 -4.25
CA GLU A 196 -1.55 18.88 -3.16
C GLU A 196 -0.11 19.34 -3.41
N LYS A 197 0.76 18.46 -3.92
CA LYS A 197 2.18 18.77 -4.20
C LYS A 197 2.67 18.04 -5.44
N VAL A 198 3.68 18.61 -6.09
CA VAL A 198 4.49 17.94 -7.11
C VAL A 198 5.93 17.93 -6.61
N VAL A 199 6.57 16.76 -6.57
CA VAL A 199 7.92 16.59 -6.01
C VAL A 199 8.76 15.64 -6.86
N VAL A 200 10.08 15.78 -6.76
CA VAL A 200 11.01 14.81 -7.36
C VAL A 200 11.00 13.52 -6.55
N SER A 201 10.76 12.41 -7.23
CA SER A 201 10.70 11.08 -6.64
C SER A 201 12.09 10.53 -6.34
N ASN A 202 12.21 9.77 -5.27
CA ASN A 202 13.32 8.84 -5.06
C ASN A 202 12.91 7.38 -5.27
N ARG A 203 11.67 7.03 -5.62
CA ARG A 203 11.20 5.62 -5.71
C ARG A 203 11.06 5.08 -7.14
N LEU A 204 11.03 5.95 -8.14
CA LEU A 204 10.83 5.61 -9.55
C LEU A 204 12.15 5.23 -10.25
N VAL A 205 12.08 4.41 -11.29
CA VAL A 205 13.24 4.04 -12.13
C VAL A 205 12.88 4.20 -13.60
N THR A 206 11.90 3.44 -14.08
CA THR A 206 11.47 3.40 -15.49
C THR A 206 10.24 4.25 -15.73
N SER A 207 9.39 4.44 -14.72
CA SER A 207 8.18 5.24 -14.84
C SER A 207 8.49 6.75 -14.80
N PRO A 208 7.81 7.59 -15.61
CA PRO A 208 8.04 9.03 -15.63
C PRO A 208 7.49 9.74 -14.38
N CYS A 209 6.38 9.26 -13.84
CA CYS A 209 5.74 9.81 -12.66
C CYS A 209 4.76 8.81 -12.02
N CYS A 210 4.36 9.07 -10.78
CA CYS A 210 3.33 8.30 -10.07
C CYS A 210 2.54 9.20 -9.10
N ILE A 211 1.37 8.75 -8.67
CA ILE A 211 0.57 9.43 -7.65
C ILE A 211 0.68 8.71 -6.32
N VAL A 212 1.28 9.38 -5.32
CA VAL A 212 1.31 8.87 -3.94
C VAL A 212 0.21 9.50 -3.10
N THR A 213 -0.25 8.77 -2.09
CA THR A 213 -1.16 9.31 -1.07
C THR A 213 -0.38 9.88 0.10
N SER A 214 -0.93 10.89 0.78
CA SER A 214 -0.43 11.31 2.08
C SER A 214 -0.34 10.17 3.10
N THR A 215 0.49 10.32 4.13
CA THR A 215 0.68 9.27 5.15
C THR A 215 -0.63 8.95 5.87
N TYR A 216 -1.44 9.97 6.09
CA TYR A 216 -2.78 9.88 6.66
C TYR A 216 -3.85 9.80 5.58
N GLY A 217 -4.93 9.07 5.86
CA GLY A 217 -6.03 8.83 4.92
C GLY A 217 -5.91 7.50 4.18
N TRP A 218 -6.86 7.29 3.26
CA TRP A 218 -6.94 6.06 2.46
C TRP A 218 -5.87 5.99 1.38
N THR A 219 -5.31 4.80 1.18
CA THR A 219 -4.54 4.43 -0.01
C THR A 219 -5.44 4.38 -1.23
N ALA A 220 -4.87 4.32 -2.44
CA ALA A 220 -5.65 4.11 -3.67
C ALA A 220 -6.50 2.83 -3.60
N ASN A 221 -5.91 1.73 -3.12
CA ASN A 221 -6.61 0.47 -2.96
C ASN A 221 -7.72 0.54 -1.91
N MET A 222 -7.47 1.14 -0.74
CA MET A 222 -8.52 1.37 0.26
C MET A 222 -9.64 2.25 -0.29
N GLU A 223 -9.33 3.34 -1.01
CA GLU A 223 -10.34 4.21 -1.64
C GLU A 223 -11.26 3.40 -2.57
N ARG A 224 -10.68 2.51 -3.39
CA ARG A 224 -11.44 1.61 -4.26
C ARG A 224 -12.32 0.64 -3.47
N ILE A 225 -11.77 -0.06 -2.47
CA ILE A 225 -12.52 -1.01 -1.64
C ILE A 225 -13.69 -0.31 -0.96
N MET A 226 -13.43 0.85 -0.36
CA MET A 226 -14.46 1.65 0.32
C MET A 226 -15.55 2.12 -0.65
N LYS A 227 -15.19 2.54 -1.86
CA LYS A 227 -16.16 2.97 -2.88
C LYS A 227 -17.04 1.82 -3.38
N ALA A 228 -16.53 0.59 -3.39
CA ALA A 228 -17.29 -0.59 -3.79
C ALA A 228 -18.24 -1.11 -2.69
N GLN A 229 -18.11 -0.64 -1.45
CA GLN A 229 -18.92 -1.11 -0.33
C GLN A 229 -20.33 -0.50 -0.33
N ALA A 230 -21.35 -1.33 -0.63
CA ALA A 230 -22.74 -0.89 -0.79
C ALA A 230 -23.38 -0.27 0.46
N LEU A 231 -22.98 -0.70 1.66
CA LEU A 231 -23.55 -0.23 2.94
C LEU A 231 -22.81 0.98 3.53
N ARG A 232 -21.86 1.58 2.80
CA ARG A 232 -21.04 2.68 3.31
C ARG A 232 -21.80 4.01 3.23
N ASP A 233 -21.70 4.81 4.29
CA ASP A 233 -22.13 6.21 4.26
C ASP A 233 -21.15 7.07 3.45
N ASN A 234 -21.66 7.75 2.42
CA ASN A 234 -20.89 8.62 1.54
C ASN A 234 -20.37 9.89 2.24
N SER A 235 -20.91 10.27 3.40
CA SER A 235 -20.43 11.40 4.19
C SER A 235 -18.98 11.21 4.68
N THR A 236 -18.54 9.96 4.85
CA THR A 236 -17.21 9.60 5.37
C THR A 236 -16.07 9.84 4.37
N MET A 237 -16.37 9.98 3.07
CA MET A 237 -15.35 10.17 2.03
C MET A 237 -14.61 11.51 2.14
N GLY A 238 -15.30 12.58 2.56
CA GLY A 238 -14.70 13.92 2.59
C GLY A 238 -13.53 14.04 3.57
N TYR A 239 -13.55 13.28 4.67
CA TYR A 239 -12.51 13.29 5.70
C TYR A 239 -11.40 12.27 5.46
N MET A 240 -11.68 11.20 4.70
CA MET A 240 -10.77 10.07 4.52
C MET A 240 -10.06 10.07 3.15
N ALA A 241 -10.51 10.90 2.21
CA ALA A 241 -9.83 11.11 0.95
C ALA A 241 -8.43 11.68 1.21
N ALA A 242 -7.40 10.84 1.03
CA ALA A 242 -6.02 11.26 1.19
C ALA A 242 -5.67 12.31 0.13
N LYS A 243 -4.84 13.26 0.55
CA LYS A 243 -4.23 14.21 -0.39
C LYS A 243 -3.33 13.44 -1.34
N LYS A 244 -3.38 13.80 -2.61
CA LYS A 244 -2.59 13.18 -3.68
C LYS A 244 -1.37 14.03 -3.98
N HIS A 245 -0.20 13.41 -4.10
CA HIS A 245 1.03 14.07 -4.55
C HIS A 245 1.52 13.41 -5.83
N LEU A 246 1.93 14.24 -6.80
CA LEU A 246 2.58 13.74 -8.02
C LEU A 246 4.08 13.69 -7.76
N GLU A 247 4.65 12.49 -7.82
CA GLU A 247 6.10 12.33 -7.83
C GLU A 247 6.59 12.17 -9.28
N ILE A 248 7.64 12.90 -9.65
CA ILE A 248 8.25 12.85 -11.00
C ILE A 248 9.63 12.20 -10.97
N ASN A 249 9.97 11.46 -12.03
CA ASN A 249 11.27 10.83 -12.19
C ASN A 249 12.22 11.76 -12.97
N PRO A 250 13.26 12.32 -12.31
CA PRO A 250 14.17 13.28 -12.93
C PRO A 250 15.07 12.65 -14.00
N ASP A 251 15.21 11.32 -13.99
CA ASP A 251 16.04 10.58 -14.95
C ASP A 251 15.28 10.18 -16.22
N HIS A 252 13.97 10.43 -16.28
CA HIS A 252 13.13 10.06 -17.41
C HIS A 252 13.17 11.13 -18.51
N SER A 253 13.37 10.70 -19.77
CA SER A 253 13.49 11.59 -20.94
C SER A 253 12.30 12.54 -21.12
N ILE A 254 11.07 12.03 -20.92
CA ILE A 254 9.84 12.85 -20.93
C ILE A 254 9.91 13.98 -19.90
N ILE A 255 10.35 13.71 -18.67
CA ILE A 255 10.39 14.71 -17.59
C ILE A 255 11.46 15.76 -17.86
N GLU A 256 12.65 15.35 -18.35
CA GLU A 256 13.70 16.28 -18.77
C GLU A 256 13.25 17.16 -19.94
N THR A 257 12.56 16.58 -20.94
CA THR A 257 12.03 17.35 -22.08
C THR A 257 10.97 18.34 -21.64
N LEU A 258 10.08 17.95 -20.71
CA LEU A 258 9.09 18.85 -20.13
C LEU A 258 9.73 20.00 -19.37
N ARG A 259 10.82 19.75 -18.62
CA ARG A 259 11.59 20.80 -17.95
C ARG A 259 12.08 21.84 -18.95
N GLN A 260 12.74 21.39 -20.03
CA GLN A 260 13.29 22.27 -21.07
C GLN A 260 12.20 23.09 -21.77
N LYS A 261 11.07 22.46 -22.13
CA LYS A 261 9.94 23.18 -22.74
C LYS A 261 9.31 24.20 -21.80
N ALA A 262 9.12 23.83 -20.53
CA ALA A 262 8.55 24.72 -19.53
C ALA A 262 9.45 25.93 -19.22
N GLU A 263 10.78 25.76 -19.33
CA GLU A 263 11.76 26.85 -19.24
C GLU A 263 11.74 27.78 -20.46
N ALA A 264 11.51 27.22 -21.65
CA ALA A 264 11.41 28.01 -22.88
C ALA A 264 10.11 28.83 -22.93
N ASP A 265 8.97 28.22 -22.61
CA ASP A 265 7.68 28.91 -22.49
C ASP A 265 6.76 28.22 -21.47
N LYS A 266 6.61 28.84 -20.30
CA LYS A 266 5.71 28.36 -19.23
C LYS A 266 4.22 28.37 -19.60
N ASN A 267 3.84 29.12 -20.65
CA ASN A 267 2.46 29.23 -21.11
C ASN A 267 2.16 28.34 -22.32
N ASP A 268 3.12 27.53 -22.77
CA ASP A 268 2.92 26.61 -23.89
C ASP A 268 1.74 25.68 -23.61
N LYS A 269 0.71 25.79 -24.45
CA LYS A 269 -0.51 24.98 -24.35
C LYS A 269 -0.21 23.48 -24.48
N SER A 270 0.80 23.11 -25.26
CA SER A 270 1.24 21.72 -25.41
C SER A 270 1.82 21.17 -24.11
N VAL A 271 2.57 21.98 -23.34
CA VAL A 271 3.09 21.59 -22.02
C VAL A 271 1.94 21.36 -21.05
N LYS A 272 0.94 22.27 -21.03
CA LYS A 272 -0.25 22.11 -20.18
C LYS A 272 -1.02 20.82 -20.50
N ASP A 273 -1.29 20.57 -21.79
CA ASP A 273 -2.00 19.37 -22.23
C ASP A 273 -1.22 18.08 -21.89
N LEU A 274 0.11 18.08 -22.05
CA LEU A 274 0.97 16.94 -21.70
C LEU A 274 1.06 16.68 -20.18
N VAL A 275 1.14 17.73 -19.37
CA VAL A 275 1.15 17.59 -17.90
C VAL A 275 -0.14 16.97 -17.39
N ILE A 276 -1.30 17.41 -17.91
CA ILE A 276 -2.59 16.83 -17.54
C ILE A 276 -2.69 15.37 -17.99
N LEU A 277 -2.23 15.06 -19.20
CA LEU A 277 -2.21 13.68 -19.69
C LEU A 277 -1.34 12.78 -18.81
N LEU A 278 -0.11 13.21 -18.51
CA LEU A 278 0.79 12.48 -17.61
C LEU A 278 0.18 12.27 -16.23
N TYR A 279 -0.48 13.29 -15.67
CA TYR A 279 -1.16 13.18 -14.39
C TYR A 279 -2.27 12.12 -14.42
N GLU A 280 -3.15 12.14 -15.42
CA GLU A 280 -4.25 11.16 -15.51
C GLU A 280 -3.75 9.74 -15.77
N THR A 281 -2.71 9.57 -16.60
CA THR A 281 -2.05 8.28 -16.81
C THR A 281 -1.38 7.79 -15.52
N ALA A 282 -0.72 8.67 -14.78
CA ALA A 282 -0.14 8.35 -13.46
C ALA A 282 -1.23 7.98 -12.45
N LEU A 283 -2.37 8.68 -12.47
CA LEU A 283 -3.51 8.41 -11.59
C LEU A 283 -4.04 6.99 -11.80
N LEU A 284 -4.25 6.60 -13.07
CA LEU A 284 -4.71 5.27 -13.43
C LEU A 284 -3.69 4.18 -13.07
N SER A 285 -2.44 4.35 -13.47
CA SER A 285 -1.36 3.38 -13.18
C SER A 285 -1.03 3.26 -11.69
N SER A 286 -1.33 4.29 -10.89
CA SER A 286 -1.21 4.27 -9.43
C SER A 286 -2.44 3.67 -8.73
N GLY A 287 -3.43 3.18 -9.48
CA GLY A 287 -4.60 2.45 -8.96
C GLY A 287 -5.77 3.32 -8.54
N PHE A 288 -5.80 4.60 -8.91
CA PHE A 288 -6.94 5.48 -8.65
C PHE A 288 -7.93 5.49 -9.82
N SER A 289 -9.18 5.85 -9.51
CA SER A 289 -10.20 6.11 -10.52
C SER A 289 -10.00 7.49 -11.17
N LEU A 290 -10.26 7.56 -12.47
CA LEU A 290 -10.39 8.83 -13.20
C LEU A 290 -11.70 9.52 -12.82
N GLU A 291 -11.67 10.85 -12.68
CA GLU A 291 -12.86 11.68 -12.42
C GLU A 291 -13.81 11.67 -13.62
N ASP A 292 -13.26 11.82 -14.83
CA ASP A 292 -14.00 11.83 -16.09
C ASP A 292 -13.25 11.04 -17.17
N PRO A 293 -13.59 9.76 -17.36
CA PRO A 293 -12.98 8.92 -18.40
C PRO A 293 -13.18 9.47 -19.82
N GLN A 294 -14.27 10.21 -20.10
CA GLN A 294 -14.55 10.73 -21.44
C GLN A 294 -13.60 11.88 -21.77
N THR A 295 -13.36 12.78 -20.83
CA THR A 295 -12.36 13.86 -21.00
C THR A 295 -10.95 13.30 -21.21
N HIS A 296 -10.58 12.25 -20.46
CA HIS A 296 -9.31 11.56 -20.67
C HIS A 296 -9.19 10.96 -22.07
N ALA A 297 -10.22 10.23 -22.52
CA ALA A 297 -10.26 9.63 -23.86
C ALA A 297 -10.15 10.70 -24.96
N ASN A 298 -10.88 11.81 -24.84
CA ASN A 298 -10.81 12.92 -25.80
C ASN A 298 -9.40 13.52 -25.91
N ARG A 299 -8.66 13.60 -24.79
CA ARG A 299 -7.27 14.07 -24.78
C ARG A 299 -6.36 13.08 -25.52
N ILE A 300 -6.53 11.78 -25.29
CA ILE A 300 -5.80 10.73 -26.03
C ILE A 300 -6.10 10.83 -27.54
N TYR A 301 -7.37 10.93 -27.93
CA TYR A 301 -7.75 11.06 -29.34
C TYR A 301 -7.12 12.30 -30.01
N ARG A 302 -7.00 13.40 -29.28
CA ARG A 302 -6.32 14.60 -29.77
C ARG A 302 -4.82 14.36 -29.98
N MET A 303 -4.17 13.62 -29.09
CA MET A 303 -2.74 13.27 -29.24
C MET A 303 -2.51 12.29 -30.39
N ILE A 304 -3.40 11.30 -30.57
CA ILE A 304 -3.35 10.39 -31.73
C ILE A 304 -3.48 11.19 -33.03
N LYS A 305 -4.42 12.14 -33.10
CA LYS A 305 -4.58 13.02 -34.28
C LYS A 305 -3.37 13.90 -34.59
N LEU A 306 -2.52 14.21 -33.59
CA LEU A 306 -1.29 14.98 -33.81
C LEU A 306 -0.11 14.10 -34.26
N GLY A 307 -0.16 12.79 -33.96
CA GLY A 307 0.85 11.83 -34.38
C GLY A 307 0.59 11.18 -35.74
N LEU A 308 -0.62 11.33 -36.28
CA LEU A 308 -1.00 10.98 -37.66
C LEU A 308 -0.76 12.18 -38.59
#